data_AF-A0A535ML70-F1
#
_entry.id   AF-A0A535ML70-F1
#
_cell.length_a   1.000
_cell.length_b   1.000
_cell.length_c   1.000
_cell.angle_alpha   90.00
_cell.angle_beta   90.00
_cell.angle_gamma   90.00
#
_symmetry.space_group_name_H-M   'P 1'
#
loop_
_entity.id
_entity.type
_entity.pdbx_description
1 polymer ?
#
loop_
_entity_poly.entity_id
_entity_poly.type
_entity_poly.pdbx_seq_one_letter_code
_entity_poly.pdbx_strand_id
1 'polypeptide(L)'
;MGGVRIPHDLTGEDRFILGLSVSRVAILLFGSLSGYTMLRLQWPLALRLIPALATWAATAAFVWLRPGGQSLAHWAGAASEYWLGNLGRQRPAAAPAVRGDQTRVGLKLAVLSAVSADLPPDGPSSADDDVLELPPARNASESPAVTLREPVPPTPVYLGGPQVVCFFAIKGGSGRTTLATESACLLAARGWYRDSPHAQGKRLKVALLDFDLGSANVSVRLGLAQPTMLDYLTALGVEPPRVVDYLLRHDPSGLSVLLGPPKCLSGTGPLAFGVSQAAEILASLKAEGYQYIFVDVGPALTDLVTFVLQTADHIYYIVTPTAGSIQDLYRGVEALRRVGLGPKLRYVVNKVRRPMDFSEPMGDLGGCIEAEIPYDQAFETAENRHEPCGLSTSGETQRALLELAATIYPALSLPADGAGRLRRFAWFGRSPRVS
;
A
#
# COMPACT_ATOMS: atom_id res chain seq x y z
N MET A 1 -29.05 -18.25 -33.06
CA MET A 1 -28.11 -19.37 -33.30
C MET A 1 -27.05 -19.32 -32.23
N GLY A 2 -26.86 -20.45 -31.55
CA GLY A 2 -26.00 -20.56 -30.37
C GLY A 2 -24.50 -20.50 -30.68
N GLY A 3 -23.74 -20.15 -29.64
CA GLY A 3 -22.29 -20.11 -29.65
C GLY A 3 -21.77 -19.68 -28.28
N VAL A 4 -21.92 -20.54 -27.28
CA VAL A 4 -21.23 -20.43 -25.99
C VAL A 4 -19.73 -20.51 -26.25
N ARG A 5 -18.94 -19.53 -25.80
CA ARG A 5 -17.49 -19.65 -25.66
C ARG A 5 -17.13 -19.66 -24.19
N ILE A 6 -16.50 -20.75 -23.77
CA ILE A 6 -16.05 -21.04 -22.40
C ILE A 6 -14.78 -20.21 -22.10
N PRO A 7 -14.58 -19.70 -20.86
CA PRO A 7 -13.38 -18.95 -20.47
C PRO A 7 -12.16 -19.86 -20.30
N HIS A 8 -10.97 -19.36 -20.66
CA HIS A 8 -9.73 -20.15 -20.68
C HIS A 8 -8.84 -20.06 -19.44
N ASP A 9 -9.24 -19.40 -18.35
CA ASP A 9 -8.42 -19.33 -17.13
C ASP A 9 -9.26 -19.55 -15.86
N LEU A 10 -9.58 -20.81 -15.57
CA LEU A 10 -9.98 -21.30 -14.25
C LEU A 10 -8.72 -21.84 -13.54
N THR A 11 -8.03 -21.00 -12.79
CA THR A 11 -7.03 -21.43 -11.78
C THR A 11 -7.53 -21.15 -10.36
N GLY A 12 -8.84 -21.17 -10.16
CA GLY A 12 -9.41 -21.56 -8.88
C GLY A 12 -9.39 -23.08 -8.85
N GLU A 13 -8.84 -23.71 -7.81
CA GLU A 13 -9.06 -25.13 -7.57
C GLU A 13 -10.57 -25.41 -7.66
N ASP A 14 -11.00 -26.01 -8.78
CA ASP A 14 -12.40 -26.27 -9.08
C ASP A 14 -13.00 -27.13 -7.97
N ARG A 15 -13.72 -26.48 -7.04
CA ARG A 15 -14.48 -27.15 -5.99
C ARG A 15 -15.71 -27.80 -6.62
N PHE A 16 -15.54 -29.01 -7.14
CA PHE A 16 -16.66 -29.86 -7.51
C PHE A 16 -17.21 -30.58 -6.27
N ILE A 17 -18.52 -30.80 -6.26
CA ILE A 17 -19.32 -31.71 -5.41
C ILE A 17 -18.70 -32.02 -4.02
N LEU A 18 -19.30 -31.49 -2.96
CA LEU A 18 -18.87 -31.65 -1.54
C LEU A 18 -17.61 -30.84 -1.14
N GLY A 19 -17.22 -29.84 -1.93
CA GLY A 19 -16.12 -28.92 -1.57
C GLY A 19 -14.72 -29.50 -1.80
N LEU A 20 -14.60 -30.45 -2.71
CA LEU A 20 -13.35 -31.13 -3.07
C LEU A 20 -12.86 -30.67 -4.45
N SER A 21 -11.54 -30.57 -4.64
CA SER A 21 -10.96 -30.36 -5.96
C SER A 21 -11.10 -31.60 -6.84
N VAL A 22 -10.99 -31.45 -8.16
CA VAL A 22 -10.98 -32.57 -9.13
C VAL A 22 -9.95 -33.64 -8.74
N SER A 23 -8.75 -33.23 -8.32
CA SER A 23 -7.70 -34.12 -7.84
C SER A 23 -8.10 -34.91 -6.60
N ARG A 24 -8.83 -34.30 -5.65
CA ARG A 24 -9.31 -34.98 -4.43
C ARG A 24 -10.45 -35.94 -4.72
N VAL A 25 -11.33 -35.61 -5.66
CA VAL A 25 -12.38 -36.53 -6.13
C VAL A 25 -11.76 -37.76 -6.80
N ALA A 26 -10.70 -37.59 -7.60
CA ALA A 26 -9.98 -38.70 -8.20
C ALA A 26 -9.37 -39.62 -7.13
N ILE A 27 -8.68 -39.06 -6.12
CA ILE A 27 -8.11 -39.83 -4.99
C ILE A 27 -9.21 -40.62 -4.26
N LEU A 28 -10.36 -39.99 -4.00
CA LEU A 28 -11.50 -40.66 -3.39
C LEU A 28 -11.98 -41.85 -4.22
N LEU A 29 -12.17 -41.65 -5.52
CA LEU A 29 -12.66 -42.70 -6.43
C LEU A 29 -11.68 -43.88 -6.52
N PHE A 30 -10.38 -43.61 -6.69
CA PHE A 30 -9.37 -44.67 -6.74
C PHE A 30 -9.24 -45.42 -5.41
N GLY A 31 -9.29 -44.72 -4.28
CA GLY A 31 -9.26 -45.34 -2.95
C GLY A 31 -10.51 -46.17 -2.66
N SER A 32 -11.69 -45.68 -3.04
CA SER A 32 -12.95 -46.43 -2.95
C SER A 32 -12.93 -47.69 -3.83
N LEU A 33 -12.43 -47.57 -5.07
CA LEU A 33 -12.30 -48.70 -5.98
C LEU A 33 -11.29 -49.74 -5.47
N SER A 34 -10.16 -49.30 -4.91
CA SER A 34 -9.15 -50.18 -4.31
C SER A 34 -9.70 -50.94 -3.09
N GLY A 35 -10.41 -50.27 -2.18
CA GLY A 35 -11.07 -50.97 -1.06
C GLY A 35 -12.16 -51.93 -1.55
N TYR A 36 -12.88 -51.59 -2.62
CA TYR A 36 -13.88 -52.47 -3.22
C TYR A 36 -13.27 -53.71 -3.87
N THR A 37 -12.15 -53.58 -4.59
CA THR A 37 -11.45 -54.74 -5.16
C THR A 37 -10.89 -55.64 -4.07
N MET A 38 -10.40 -55.08 -2.96
CA MET A 38 -9.98 -55.85 -1.77
C MET A 38 -11.09 -56.72 -1.19
N LEU A 39 -12.33 -56.23 -1.17
CA LEU A 39 -13.49 -57.01 -0.72
C LEU A 39 -13.87 -58.15 -1.68
N ARG A 40 -13.47 -58.06 -2.95
CA ARG A 40 -13.72 -59.05 -4.01
C ARG A 40 -12.64 -60.14 -4.12
N LEU A 41 -11.49 -60.01 -3.45
CA LEU A 41 -10.51 -61.10 -3.37
C LEU A 41 -11.12 -62.35 -2.74
N GLN A 42 -10.63 -63.56 -3.03
CA GLN A 42 -11.22 -64.82 -2.53
C GLN A 42 -10.75 -65.26 -1.12
N TRP A 43 -10.23 -64.36 -0.29
CA TRP A 43 -9.65 -64.69 1.03
C TRP A 43 -10.68 -64.93 2.16
N PRO A 44 -10.33 -65.40 3.36
CA PRO A 44 -11.25 -65.39 4.50
C PRO A 44 -11.76 -63.97 4.83
N LEU A 45 -13.02 -63.82 5.28
CA LEU A 45 -13.70 -62.52 5.48
C LEU A 45 -12.88 -61.54 6.34
N ALA A 46 -12.30 -62.03 7.44
CA ALA A 46 -11.48 -61.21 8.36
C ALA A 46 -10.24 -60.62 7.68
N LEU A 47 -9.64 -61.35 6.72
CA LEU A 47 -8.47 -60.93 5.96
C LEU A 47 -8.80 -59.97 4.81
N ARG A 48 -10.08 -59.80 4.45
CA ARG A 48 -10.54 -58.83 3.45
C ARG A 48 -11.01 -57.52 4.06
N LEU A 49 -11.73 -57.60 5.19
CA LEU A 49 -12.39 -56.44 5.80
C LEU A 49 -11.38 -55.43 6.38
N ILE A 50 -10.37 -55.93 7.10
CA ILE A 50 -9.36 -55.08 7.73
C ILE A 50 -8.62 -54.20 6.70
N PRO A 51 -8.02 -54.74 5.62
CA PRO A 51 -7.31 -53.92 4.64
C PRO A 51 -8.25 -53.02 3.82
N ALA A 52 -9.48 -53.46 3.51
CA ALA A 52 -10.45 -52.63 2.80
C ALA A 52 -10.86 -51.40 3.62
N LEU A 53 -11.19 -51.60 4.90
CA LEU A 53 -11.53 -50.51 5.82
C LEU A 53 -10.34 -49.57 6.05
N ALA A 54 -9.13 -50.10 6.19
CA ALA A 54 -7.92 -49.29 6.32
C ALA A 54 -7.68 -48.41 5.08
N THR A 55 -7.91 -48.96 3.88
CA THR A 55 -7.76 -48.23 2.61
C THR A 55 -8.78 -47.09 2.50
N TRP A 56 -10.04 -47.34 2.85
CA TRP A 56 -11.06 -46.28 2.87
C TRP A 56 -10.78 -45.21 3.93
N ALA A 57 -10.36 -45.59 5.13
CA ALA A 57 -10.01 -44.67 6.19
C ALA A 57 -8.82 -43.77 5.82
N ALA A 58 -7.78 -44.36 5.22
CA ALA A 58 -6.63 -43.61 4.71
C ALA A 58 -7.05 -42.63 3.60
N THR A 59 -7.87 -43.07 2.65
CA THR A 59 -8.37 -42.21 1.56
C THR A 59 -9.17 -41.03 2.11
N ALA A 60 -10.06 -41.27 3.07
CA ALA A 60 -10.84 -40.22 3.73
C ALA A 60 -9.93 -39.24 4.50
N ALA A 61 -8.91 -39.76 5.19
CA ALA A 61 -7.90 -38.95 5.85
C ALA A 61 -7.17 -38.02 4.87
N PHE A 62 -6.67 -38.54 3.74
CA PHE A 62 -5.97 -37.73 2.74
C PHE A 62 -6.83 -36.61 2.15
N VAL A 63 -8.13 -36.84 2.03
CA VAL A 63 -9.08 -35.91 1.44
C VAL A 63 -9.56 -34.85 2.45
N TRP A 64 -9.83 -35.24 3.70
CA TRP A 64 -10.51 -34.39 4.69
C TRP A 64 -9.67 -33.95 5.90
N LEU A 65 -8.62 -34.66 6.31
CA LEU A 65 -7.77 -34.19 7.41
C LEU A 65 -6.90 -33.02 6.93
N ARG A 66 -6.96 -31.91 7.67
CA ARG A 66 -6.27 -30.65 7.34
C ARG A 66 -5.36 -30.14 8.46
N PRO A 67 -4.16 -30.71 8.64
CA PRO A 67 -3.17 -30.16 9.55
C PRO A 67 -2.69 -28.79 9.03
N GLY A 68 -2.82 -27.73 9.85
CA GLY A 68 -2.38 -26.38 9.47
C GLY A 68 -3.15 -25.76 8.31
N GLY A 69 -4.41 -26.16 8.08
CA GLY A 69 -5.27 -25.59 7.03
C GLY A 69 -5.10 -26.20 5.63
N GLN A 70 -4.05 -26.99 5.39
CA GLN A 70 -3.79 -27.71 4.13
C GLN A 70 -4.06 -29.21 4.27
N SER A 71 -4.46 -29.89 3.19
CA SER A 71 -4.75 -31.34 3.25
C SER A 71 -3.47 -32.18 3.36
N LEU A 72 -3.58 -33.41 3.88
CA LEU A 72 -2.45 -34.34 3.96
C LEU A 72 -1.82 -34.66 2.59
N ALA A 73 -2.59 -34.61 1.50
CA ALA A 73 -2.06 -34.80 0.15
C ALA A 73 -1.05 -33.71 -0.25
N HIS A 74 -1.29 -32.46 0.18
CA HIS A 74 -0.38 -31.35 -0.05
C HIS A 74 0.94 -31.56 0.70
N TRP A 75 0.86 -31.96 1.97
CA TRP A 75 2.04 -32.30 2.78
C TRP A 75 2.83 -33.49 2.22
N ALA A 76 2.13 -34.51 1.69
CA ALA A 76 2.77 -35.64 1.03
C ALA A 76 3.51 -35.21 -0.24
N GLY A 77 2.92 -34.32 -1.04
CA GLY A 77 3.57 -33.69 -2.19
C GLY A 77 4.84 -32.93 -1.79
N ALA A 78 4.72 -32.02 -0.82
CA ALA A 78 5.85 -31.23 -0.32
C ALA A 78 6.98 -32.11 0.27
N ALA A 79 6.63 -33.17 1.00
CA ALA A 79 7.60 -34.12 1.52
C ALA A 79 8.30 -34.92 0.40
N SER A 80 7.55 -35.29 -0.66
CA SER A 80 8.11 -35.97 -1.82
C SER A 80 9.07 -35.08 -2.60
N GLU A 81 8.72 -33.80 -2.82
CA GLU A 81 9.59 -32.81 -3.46
C GLU A 81 10.85 -32.55 -2.63
N TYR A 82 10.71 -32.44 -1.31
CA TYR A 82 11.84 -32.31 -0.39
C TYR A 82 12.77 -33.53 -0.46
N TRP A 83 12.22 -34.74 -0.49
CA TRP A 83 12.99 -35.97 -0.54
C TRP A 83 13.69 -36.16 -1.90
N LEU A 84 12.97 -35.91 -3.00
CA LEU A 84 13.52 -35.91 -4.36
C LEU A 84 14.60 -34.83 -4.55
N GLY A 85 14.41 -33.65 -3.97
CA GLY A 85 15.40 -32.58 -3.98
C GLY A 85 16.68 -32.90 -3.18
N ASN A 86 16.58 -33.77 -2.17
CA ASN A 86 17.73 -34.20 -1.37
C ASN A 86 18.47 -35.42 -1.94
N LEU A 87 17.87 -36.18 -2.87
CA LEU A 87 18.51 -37.32 -3.52
C LEU A 87 19.66 -36.95 -4.48
N GLY A 88 19.82 -35.66 -4.80
CA GLY A 88 20.87 -35.16 -5.69
C GLY A 88 22.03 -34.41 -5.02
N ARG A 89 22.01 -34.18 -3.70
CA ARG A 89 23.09 -33.45 -3.02
C ARG A 89 24.20 -34.40 -2.59
N GLN A 90 25.25 -34.48 -3.41
CA GLN A 90 26.52 -35.07 -2.98
C GLN A 90 27.03 -34.37 -1.70
N ARG A 91 27.52 -35.18 -0.75
CA ARG A 91 28.20 -34.73 0.48
C ARG A 91 29.22 -33.63 0.15
N PRO A 92 29.20 -32.47 0.83
CA PRO A 92 30.30 -31.53 0.69
C PRO A 92 31.59 -32.17 1.23
N ALA A 93 32.65 -32.07 0.43
CA ALA A 93 34.00 -32.47 0.81
C ALA A 93 34.48 -31.66 2.03
N ALA A 94 35.32 -32.29 2.86
CA ALA A 94 35.87 -31.70 4.07
C ALA A 94 36.62 -30.39 3.79
N ALA A 95 36.30 -29.36 4.57
CA ALA A 95 36.96 -28.05 4.51
C ALA A 95 38.43 -28.15 4.96
N PRO A 96 39.37 -27.43 4.32
CA PRO A 96 40.71 -27.32 4.85
C PRO A 96 40.71 -26.35 6.03
N ALA A 97 41.44 -26.71 7.09
CA ALA A 97 41.66 -25.87 8.25
C ALA A 97 42.49 -24.63 7.87
N VAL A 98 41.93 -23.43 8.04
CA VAL A 98 42.67 -22.17 7.87
C VAL A 98 43.15 -21.69 9.23
N ARG A 99 44.47 -21.72 9.37
CA ARG A 99 45.28 -21.16 10.45
C ARG A 99 45.15 -19.64 10.41
N GLY A 100 44.84 -19.03 11.56
CA GLY A 100 44.67 -17.59 11.68
C GLY A 100 45.95 -16.82 11.37
N ASP A 101 45.81 -15.75 10.60
CA ASP A 101 46.70 -14.60 10.70
C ASP A 101 45.87 -13.30 10.57
N GLN A 102 46.19 -12.36 11.44
CA GLN A 102 45.48 -11.10 11.61
C GLN A 102 46.05 -10.08 10.62
N THR A 103 45.21 -9.45 9.81
CA THR A 103 45.50 -8.11 9.28
C THR A 103 44.21 -7.30 9.17
N ARG A 104 44.19 -6.19 9.91
CA ARG A 104 43.12 -5.18 9.91
C ARG A 104 43.09 -4.48 8.54
N VAL A 105 41.92 -4.44 7.90
CA VAL A 105 41.66 -3.54 6.77
C VAL A 105 40.46 -2.66 7.12
N GLY A 106 40.74 -1.37 7.36
CA GLY A 106 39.72 -0.34 7.50
C GLY A 106 39.21 0.08 6.12
N LEU A 107 37.89 0.09 5.92
CA LEU A 107 37.29 0.68 4.74
C LEU A 107 37.24 2.21 4.90
N LYS A 108 37.98 2.93 4.04
CA LYS A 108 37.76 4.34 3.74
C LYS A 108 36.87 4.45 2.50
N LEU A 109 35.77 5.18 2.67
CA LEU A 109 34.82 5.59 1.65
C LEU A 109 35.50 6.53 0.65
N ALA A 110 35.52 6.18 -0.65
CA ALA A 110 36.03 7.04 -1.72
C ALA A 110 34.85 7.75 -2.40
N VAL A 111 34.85 9.08 -2.27
CA VAL A 111 34.00 10.02 -2.99
C VAL A 111 34.49 10.13 -4.43
N LEU A 112 33.60 9.87 -5.40
CA LEU A 112 33.87 10.12 -6.82
C LEU A 112 33.68 11.62 -7.10
N SER A 113 34.77 12.34 -7.31
CA SER A 113 34.77 13.67 -7.93
C SER A 113 35.11 13.54 -9.41
N ALA A 114 34.39 14.30 -10.24
CA ALA A 114 34.51 14.35 -11.68
C ALA A 114 35.90 14.81 -12.16
N VAL A 115 36.33 14.25 -13.29
CA VAL A 115 37.58 14.52 -13.99
C VAL A 115 37.44 15.78 -14.84
N SER A 116 38.32 16.76 -14.60
CA SER A 116 38.67 17.82 -15.55
C SER A 116 39.91 17.39 -16.34
N ALA A 117 39.92 17.64 -17.65
CA ALA A 117 41.07 17.41 -18.52
C ALA A 117 41.77 18.74 -18.82
N ASP A 118 43.10 18.77 -18.64
CA ASP A 118 44.01 19.87 -18.98
C ASP A 118 44.36 19.90 -20.48
N LEU A 119 44.57 21.11 -21.01
CA LEU A 119 45.26 21.41 -22.27
C LEU A 119 46.40 22.43 -22.01
N PRO A 120 47.49 22.45 -22.80
CA PRO A 120 48.74 23.15 -22.46
C PRO A 120 48.82 24.61 -22.93
N PRO A 121 49.87 25.35 -22.53
CA PRO A 121 49.93 26.81 -22.56
C PRO A 121 50.62 27.37 -23.81
N ASP A 122 50.26 28.60 -24.20
CA ASP A 122 51.14 29.59 -24.83
C ASP A 122 50.49 30.99 -24.74
N GLY A 123 51.26 31.99 -24.29
CA GLY A 123 50.90 33.42 -24.28
C GLY A 123 51.25 34.13 -25.62
N PRO A 124 51.28 35.48 -25.74
CA PRO A 124 51.42 36.50 -24.67
C PRO A 124 50.55 37.79 -24.76
N SER A 125 50.51 38.49 -23.61
CA SER A 125 50.41 39.95 -23.33
C SER A 125 49.51 40.91 -24.16
N SER A 126 48.64 41.67 -23.48
CA SER A 126 48.80 43.13 -23.22
C SER A 126 47.58 43.77 -22.53
N ALA A 127 47.87 44.62 -21.53
CA ALA A 127 47.19 45.84 -21.08
C ALA A 127 45.64 45.92 -21.03
N ASP A 128 45.06 45.96 -19.83
CA ASP A 128 44.68 47.20 -19.12
C ASP A 128 43.82 46.86 -17.89
N ASP A 129 44.24 47.40 -16.74
CA ASP A 129 43.54 47.35 -15.46
C ASP A 129 42.41 48.39 -15.44
N ASP A 130 41.16 47.96 -15.26
CA ASP A 130 40.07 48.83 -14.82
C ASP A 130 39.28 48.15 -13.69
N VAL A 131 39.55 48.62 -12.47
CA VAL A 131 38.85 48.28 -11.24
C VAL A 131 37.54 49.07 -11.20
N LEU A 132 36.40 48.40 -11.39
CA LEU A 132 35.08 48.98 -11.13
C LEU A 132 34.68 48.73 -9.66
N GLU A 133 34.92 49.73 -8.79
CA GLU A 133 34.33 49.78 -7.46
C GLU A 133 32.85 50.20 -7.52
N LEU A 134 31.95 49.37 -6.98
CA LEU A 134 30.53 49.69 -6.81
C LEU A 134 30.31 50.56 -5.57
N PRO A 135 29.53 51.65 -5.65
CA PRO A 135 29.31 52.56 -4.52
C PRO A 135 28.36 51.96 -3.46
N PRO A 136 28.52 52.33 -2.17
CA PRO A 136 27.72 51.77 -1.09
C PRO A 136 26.25 52.23 -1.16
N ALA A 137 25.34 51.30 -0.89
CA ALA A 137 23.91 51.49 -0.93
C ALA A 137 23.44 52.61 0.04
N ARG A 138 22.70 53.57 -0.51
CA ARG A 138 22.03 54.63 0.26
C ARG A 138 20.76 54.09 0.94
N ASN A 139 20.57 54.60 2.15
CA ASN A 139 19.51 54.35 3.12
C ASN A 139 18.08 54.11 2.60
N ALA A 140 17.48 53.05 3.16
CA ALA A 140 16.16 52.99 3.79
C ALA A 140 15.02 53.86 3.20
N SER A 141 14.16 53.19 2.43
CA SER A 141 12.74 53.53 2.35
C SER A 141 11.98 52.47 3.15
N GLU A 142 11.42 52.88 4.29
CA GLU A 142 10.53 52.07 5.13
C GLU A 142 9.33 51.59 4.30
N SER A 143 9.31 50.30 3.97
CA SER A 143 8.08 49.62 3.57
C SER A 143 7.34 49.20 4.84
N PRO A 144 6.02 49.42 4.95
CA PRO A 144 5.28 49.08 6.16
C PRO A 144 5.43 47.59 6.41
N ALA A 145 5.92 47.24 7.59
CA ALA A 145 6.00 45.87 8.07
C ALA A 145 4.61 45.24 7.98
N VAL A 146 4.39 44.44 6.94
CA VAL A 146 3.34 43.44 6.95
C VAL A 146 3.77 42.46 8.02
N THR A 147 3.25 42.62 9.24
CA THR A 147 3.22 41.55 10.23
C THR A 147 2.63 40.34 9.53
N LEU A 148 3.50 39.41 9.14
CA LEU A 148 3.12 38.07 8.74
C LEU A 148 2.32 37.52 9.92
N ARG A 149 0.98 37.55 9.80
CA ARG A 149 0.11 36.85 10.74
C ARG A 149 0.60 35.41 10.74
N GLU A 150 1.10 34.96 11.90
CA GLU A 150 1.30 33.53 12.10
C GLU A 150 -0.01 32.82 11.74
N PRO A 151 0.03 31.78 10.89
CA PRO A 151 -1.17 31.08 10.50
C PRO A 151 -1.84 30.53 11.76
N VAL A 152 -3.03 31.07 12.07
CA VAL A 152 -3.85 30.59 13.19
C VAL A 152 -4.07 29.09 12.98
N PRO A 153 -3.73 28.23 13.96
CA PRO A 153 -3.89 26.80 13.81
C PRO A 153 -5.37 26.48 13.54
N PRO A 154 -5.69 25.63 12.55
CA PRO A 154 -7.08 25.28 12.25
C PRO A 154 -7.75 24.65 13.48
N THR A 155 -9.06 24.86 13.61
CA THR A 155 -9.81 24.46 14.81
C THR A 155 -9.70 22.94 15.02
N PRO A 156 -9.18 22.45 16.17
CA PRO A 156 -9.00 21.03 16.39
C PRO A 156 -10.35 20.31 16.47
N VAL A 157 -10.48 19.22 15.71
CA VAL A 157 -11.69 18.40 15.64
C VAL A 157 -11.59 17.23 16.61
N TYR A 158 -12.71 16.84 17.20
CA TYR A 158 -12.82 15.60 17.98
C TYR A 158 -13.06 14.43 17.01
N LEU A 159 -12.18 13.43 17.03
CA LEU A 159 -12.26 12.26 16.16
C LEU A 159 -12.83 11.07 16.94
N GLY A 160 -13.80 10.37 16.36
CA GLY A 160 -14.45 9.20 16.96
C GLY A 160 -13.60 7.92 16.99
N GLY A 161 -12.37 7.98 16.49
CA GLY A 161 -11.40 6.89 16.45
C GLY A 161 -10.41 7.02 15.28
N PRO A 162 -9.39 6.15 15.22
CA PRO A 162 -8.48 6.07 14.07
C PRO A 162 -9.22 5.72 12.78
N GLN A 163 -8.87 6.39 11.68
CA GLN A 163 -9.39 6.11 10.34
C GLN A 163 -8.31 5.50 9.44
N VAL A 164 -8.65 4.42 8.75
CA VAL A 164 -7.80 3.78 7.73
C VAL A 164 -8.26 4.22 6.34
N VAL A 165 -7.34 4.78 5.55
CA VAL A 165 -7.62 5.34 4.22
C VAL A 165 -6.77 4.65 3.17
N CYS A 166 -7.40 4.26 2.06
CA CYS A 166 -6.70 3.59 0.96
C CYS A 166 -7.03 4.26 -0.38
N PHE A 167 -6.02 4.33 -1.25
CA PHE A 167 -6.17 4.77 -2.63
C PHE A 167 -6.04 3.55 -3.53
N PHE A 168 -7.05 3.26 -4.34
CA PHE A 168 -7.10 2.01 -5.09
C PHE A 168 -7.53 2.24 -6.55
N ALA A 169 -7.02 1.40 -7.44
CA ALA A 169 -7.45 1.25 -8.82
C ALA A 169 -6.79 -0.03 -9.34
N ILE A 170 -7.49 -0.78 -10.17
CA ILE A 170 -6.93 -2.02 -10.77
C ILE A 170 -5.86 -1.73 -11.83
N LYS A 171 -5.75 -0.47 -12.27
CA LYS A 171 -4.79 -0.02 -13.27
C LYS A 171 -3.57 0.64 -12.62
N GLY A 172 -2.37 0.16 -12.99
CA GLY A 172 -1.10 0.80 -12.66
C GLY A 172 -0.93 2.18 -13.32
N GLY A 173 -0.20 3.10 -12.68
CA GLY A 173 0.05 4.45 -13.21
C GLY A 173 -1.15 5.42 -13.15
N SER A 174 -2.23 5.05 -12.46
CA SER A 174 -3.39 5.92 -12.16
C SER A 174 -3.08 7.02 -11.14
N GLY A 175 -1.96 6.93 -10.40
CA GLY A 175 -1.51 7.92 -9.41
C GLY A 175 -1.92 7.63 -7.96
N ARG A 176 -2.18 6.35 -7.62
CA ARG A 176 -2.59 5.92 -6.27
C ARG A 176 -1.57 6.31 -5.19
N THR A 177 -0.33 5.86 -5.33
CA THR A 177 0.79 6.20 -4.43
C THR A 177 1.00 7.70 -4.33
N THR A 178 0.94 8.42 -5.46
CA THR A 178 1.05 9.88 -5.50
C THR A 178 -0.02 10.54 -4.63
N LEU A 179 -1.30 10.27 -4.90
CA LEU A 179 -2.40 10.92 -4.18
C LEU A 179 -2.48 10.49 -2.71
N ALA A 180 -2.16 9.23 -2.39
CA ALA A 180 -2.06 8.76 -1.01
C ALA A 180 -0.96 9.52 -0.24
N THR A 181 0.23 9.66 -0.84
CA THR A 181 1.37 10.35 -0.23
C THR A 181 1.09 11.84 -0.02
N GLU A 182 0.56 12.52 -1.04
CA GLU A 182 0.23 13.94 -0.97
C GLU A 182 -0.85 14.23 0.07
N SER A 183 -1.93 13.43 0.08
CA SER A 183 -3.02 13.57 1.05
C SER A 183 -2.52 13.34 2.47
N ALA A 184 -1.72 12.29 2.70
CA ALA A 184 -1.13 11.99 4.00
C ALA A 184 -0.21 13.12 4.49
N CYS A 185 0.63 13.67 3.60
CA CYS A 185 1.50 14.80 3.93
C CYS A 185 0.70 16.05 4.30
N LEU A 186 -0.37 16.37 3.57
CA LEU A 186 -1.24 17.51 3.86
C LEU A 186 -1.93 17.37 5.22
N LEU A 187 -2.49 16.19 5.52
CA LEU A 187 -3.13 15.92 6.80
C LEU A 187 -2.12 16.01 7.95
N ALA A 188 -0.91 15.47 7.79
CA ALA A 188 0.13 15.54 8.82
C ALA A 188 0.59 16.99 9.07
N ALA A 189 0.84 17.75 8.00
CA ALA A 189 1.37 19.10 8.08
C ALA A 189 0.36 20.11 8.66
N ARG A 190 -0.94 19.92 8.35
CA ARG A 190 -1.98 20.91 8.63
C ARG A 190 -3.02 20.46 9.64
N GLY A 191 -3.12 19.16 9.93
CA GLY A 191 -4.18 18.61 10.78
C GLY A 191 -3.96 18.84 12.27
N TRP A 192 -5.07 19.11 12.98
CA TRP A 192 -5.10 19.23 14.43
C TRP A 192 -6.30 18.47 15.02
N TYR A 193 -6.10 17.74 16.10
CA TYR A 193 -7.18 17.00 16.76
C TYR A 193 -7.17 17.25 18.27
N ARG A 194 -8.27 16.87 18.94
CA ARG A 194 -8.37 16.87 20.40
C ARG A 194 -9.00 15.58 20.87
N ASP A 195 -8.49 15.05 21.99
CA ASP A 195 -8.98 13.81 22.61
C ASP A 195 -10.34 13.96 23.28
N SER A 196 -10.74 15.19 23.61
CA SER A 196 -12.05 15.51 24.17
C SER A 196 -12.44 16.94 23.80
N PRO A 197 -13.73 17.32 23.89
CA PRO A 197 -14.17 18.69 23.61
C PRO A 197 -13.45 19.77 24.43
N HIS A 198 -12.93 19.42 25.62
CA HIS A 198 -12.25 20.33 26.53
C HIS A 198 -10.71 20.19 26.50
N ALA A 199 -10.17 19.22 25.78
CA ALA A 199 -8.73 19.03 25.66
C ALA A 199 -8.09 20.06 24.72
N GLN A 200 -6.82 20.36 24.97
CA GLN A 200 -6.01 21.19 24.08
C GLN A 200 -5.81 20.50 22.73
N GLY A 201 -5.77 21.29 21.65
CA GLY A 201 -5.47 20.80 20.31
C GLY A 201 -4.04 20.26 20.22
N LYS A 202 -3.89 19.12 19.56
CA LYS A 202 -2.63 18.45 19.25
C LYS A 202 -2.48 18.30 17.75
N ARG A 203 -1.24 18.21 17.27
CA ARG A 203 -0.94 17.86 15.87
C ARG A 203 -1.48 16.47 15.56
N LEU A 204 -2.12 16.32 14.41
CA LEU A 204 -2.65 15.05 13.94
C LEU A 204 -1.50 14.04 13.73
N LYS A 205 -1.57 12.87 14.38
CA LYS A 205 -0.65 11.77 14.12
C LYS A 205 -1.16 11.01 12.90
N VAL A 206 -0.42 11.11 11.80
CA VAL A 206 -0.72 10.46 10.53
C VAL A 206 0.40 9.48 10.19
N ALA A 207 0.02 8.26 9.80
CA ALA A 207 0.94 7.26 9.30
C ALA A 207 0.66 6.96 7.82
N LEU A 208 1.71 6.71 7.03
CA LEU A 208 1.63 6.17 5.68
C LEU A 208 2.40 4.84 5.62
N LEU A 209 1.72 3.76 5.26
CA LEU A 209 2.29 2.43 5.13
C LEU A 209 2.39 2.08 3.65
N ASP A 210 3.60 1.81 3.17
CA ASP A 210 3.81 1.38 1.78
C ASP A 210 3.79 -0.15 1.70
N PHE A 211 2.61 -0.69 1.38
CA PHE A 211 2.34 -2.12 1.21
C PHE A 211 2.27 -2.51 -0.28
N ASP A 212 2.73 -1.67 -1.21
CA ASP A 212 2.94 -2.09 -2.60
C ASP A 212 4.23 -2.92 -2.71
N LEU A 213 4.11 -4.21 -2.37
CA LEU A 213 5.24 -5.14 -2.38
C LEU A 213 5.90 -5.31 -3.76
N GLY A 214 5.18 -4.99 -4.84
CA GLY A 214 5.69 -5.11 -6.20
C GLY A 214 6.44 -3.87 -6.69
N SER A 215 6.05 -2.70 -6.20
CA SER A 215 6.53 -1.42 -6.73
C SER A 215 6.43 -0.31 -5.67
N ALA A 216 7.04 -0.52 -4.50
CA ALA A 216 7.11 0.46 -3.43
C ALA A 216 7.86 1.71 -3.89
N ASN A 217 7.17 2.86 -3.90
CA ASN A 217 7.67 4.12 -4.45
C ASN A 217 7.55 5.31 -3.47
N VAL A 218 7.01 5.10 -2.26
CA VAL A 218 6.88 6.18 -1.26
C VAL A 218 8.25 6.70 -0.82
N SER A 219 9.24 5.81 -0.71
CA SER A 219 10.63 6.15 -0.36
C SER A 219 11.22 7.20 -1.30
N VAL A 220 11.13 6.95 -2.61
CA VAL A 220 11.61 7.86 -3.66
C VAL A 220 10.83 9.18 -3.59
N ARG A 221 9.52 9.13 -3.40
CA ARG A 221 8.71 10.35 -3.42
C ARG A 221 8.99 11.29 -2.22
N LEU A 222 9.42 10.74 -1.08
CA LEU A 222 9.69 11.48 0.16
C LEU A 222 11.19 11.64 0.47
N GLY A 223 12.08 11.07 -0.34
CA GLY A 223 13.53 11.14 -0.10
C GLY A 223 13.99 10.36 1.13
N LEU A 224 13.27 9.28 1.46
CA LEU A 224 13.50 8.46 2.64
C LEU A 224 14.11 7.10 2.24
N ALA A 225 15.13 6.64 2.96
CA ALA A 225 15.90 5.45 2.56
C ALA A 225 15.72 4.23 3.49
N GLN A 226 15.93 4.39 4.80
CA GLN A 226 15.88 3.30 5.80
C GLN A 226 15.57 3.86 7.20
N PRO A 227 14.99 3.06 8.11
CA PRO A 227 14.62 1.65 7.95
C PRO A 227 13.37 1.41 7.08
N THR A 228 13.20 0.17 6.63
CA THR A 228 12.06 -0.31 5.85
C THR A 228 11.27 -1.36 6.62
N MET A 229 10.09 -1.70 6.10
CA MET A 229 9.29 -2.81 6.62
C MET A 229 10.05 -4.14 6.64
N LEU A 230 11.01 -4.37 5.75
CA LEU A 230 11.82 -5.60 5.80
C LEU A 230 12.75 -5.64 7.00
N ASP A 231 13.27 -4.49 7.43
CA ASP A 231 14.11 -4.40 8.63
C ASP A 231 13.29 -4.74 9.88
N TYR A 232 12.04 -4.26 9.92
CA TYR A 232 11.07 -4.62 10.97
C TYR A 232 10.78 -6.12 10.98
N LEU A 233 10.47 -6.70 9.81
CA LEU A 233 10.13 -8.11 9.71
C LEU A 233 11.30 -9.04 10.05
N THR A 234 12.53 -8.64 9.72
CA THR A 234 13.73 -9.42 10.03
C THR A 234 14.02 -9.41 11.53
N ALA A 235 13.67 -8.32 12.23
CA ALA A 235 13.87 -8.20 13.67
C ALA A 235 12.85 -8.99 14.52
N LEU A 236 11.68 -9.34 13.98
CA LEU A 236 10.67 -10.18 14.67
C LEU A 236 11.22 -11.52 15.19
N GLY A 237 12.31 -12.03 14.63
CA GLY A 237 12.92 -13.30 15.03
C GLY A 237 13.80 -13.24 16.29
N VAL A 238 14.10 -12.06 16.84
CA VAL A 238 15.00 -11.89 18.00
C VAL A 238 14.22 -11.52 19.26
N GLU A 239 13.51 -10.40 19.22
CA GLU A 239 12.52 -9.92 20.19
C GLU A 239 11.44 -9.17 19.40
N PRO A 240 10.15 -9.20 19.77
CA PRO A 240 9.11 -8.53 18.99
C PRO A 240 9.35 -7.01 18.99
N PRO A 241 9.88 -6.43 17.90
CA PRO A 241 10.16 -5.02 17.86
C PRO A 241 8.84 -4.25 17.82
N ARG A 242 8.82 -3.01 18.31
CA ARG A 242 7.67 -2.15 18.09
C ARG A 242 7.76 -1.55 16.71
N VAL A 243 6.70 -1.67 15.91
CA VAL A 243 6.67 -1.08 14.55
C VAL A 243 6.97 0.42 14.54
N VAL A 244 6.62 1.14 15.60
CA VAL A 244 6.90 2.58 15.73
C VAL A 244 8.38 2.92 15.70
N ASP A 245 9.25 2.00 16.09
CA ASP A 245 10.71 2.18 16.07
C ASP A 245 11.28 2.11 14.64
N TYR A 246 10.47 1.65 13.68
CA TYR A 246 10.80 1.52 12.26
C TYR A 246 10.06 2.55 11.39
N LEU A 247 9.30 3.46 12.00
CA LEU A 247 8.67 4.56 11.28
C LEU A 247 9.67 5.70 11.09
N LEU A 248 9.79 6.15 9.85
CA LEU A 248 10.51 7.37 9.51
C LEU A 248 9.61 8.59 9.66
N ARG A 249 10.17 9.67 10.19
CA ARG A 249 9.49 10.97 10.19
C ARG A 249 9.94 11.75 8.96
N HIS A 250 8.98 12.17 8.14
CA HIS A 250 9.22 13.11 7.06
C HIS A 250 9.14 14.53 7.62
N ASP A 251 10.29 15.15 7.88
CA ASP A 251 10.38 16.43 8.59
C ASP A 251 9.51 17.56 8.00
N PRO A 252 9.45 17.77 6.66
CA PRO A 252 8.65 18.84 6.10
C PRO A 252 7.14 18.74 6.39
N SER A 253 6.60 17.53 6.55
CA SER A 253 5.17 17.32 6.84
C SER A 253 4.85 16.82 8.25
N GLY A 254 5.83 16.28 8.96
CA GLY A 254 5.60 15.55 10.21
C GLY A 254 4.92 14.20 10.05
N LEU A 255 4.79 13.69 8.82
CA LEU A 255 4.21 12.38 8.52
C LEU A 255 5.12 11.26 9.04
N SER A 256 4.54 10.23 9.66
CA SER A 256 5.24 8.99 9.99
C SER A 256 5.06 7.99 8.85
N VAL A 257 6.13 7.33 8.42
CA VAL A 257 6.13 6.49 7.22
C VAL A 257 6.77 5.15 7.52
N LEU A 258 6.07 4.06 7.19
CA LEU A 258 6.66 2.73 7.09
C LEU A 258 6.97 2.46 5.61
N LEU A 259 8.25 2.46 5.25
CA LEU A 259 8.66 2.24 3.87
C LEU A 259 8.46 0.79 3.44
N GLY A 260 8.06 0.61 2.19
CA GLY A 260 7.92 -0.68 1.54
C GLY A 260 9.28 -1.31 1.24
N PRO A 261 9.28 -2.52 0.66
CA PRO A 261 10.52 -3.20 0.35
C PRO A 261 11.31 -2.48 -0.76
N PRO A 262 12.64 -2.36 -0.65
CA PRO A 262 13.48 -1.69 -1.67
C PRO A 262 13.63 -2.50 -2.97
N LYS A 263 13.13 -3.74 -2.98
CA LYS A 263 13.12 -4.64 -4.14
C LYS A 263 11.71 -5.17 -4.33
N CYS A 264 11.35 -5.48 -5.56
CA CYS A 264 10.08 -6.16 -5.86
C CYS A 264 10.04 -7.52 -5.16
N LEU A 265 9.02 -7.70 -4.32
CA LEU A 265 8.70 -8.94 -3.62
C LEU A 265 7.45 -9.61 -4.16
N SER A 266 7.00 -9.26 -5.37
CA SER A 266 5.92 -9.96 -6.07
C SER A 266 6.34 -11.42 -6.32
N GLY A 267 5.96 -12.33 -5.42
CA GLY A 267 6.27 -13.76 -5.51
C GLY A 267 6.36 -14.45 -4.15
N THR A 268 6.63 -15.76 -4.16
CA THR A 268 6.82 -16.58 -2.94
C THR A 268 8.27 -16.47 -2.45
N GLY A 269 8.62 -15.34 -1.85
CA GLY A 269 9.89 -15.15 -1.16
C GLY A 269 9.88 -15.67 0.28
N PRO A 270 11.05 -15.96 0.90
CA PRO A 270 11.14 -16.48 2.26
C PRO A 270 10.73 -15.46 3.35
N LEU A 271 10.71 -14.16 3.03
CA LEU A 271 10.21 -13.08 3.89
C LEU A 271 8.75 -12.79 3.52
N ALA A 272 7.83 -13.58 4.07
CA ALA A 272 6.41 -13.44 3.79
C ALA A 272 5.80 -12.29 4.61
N PHE A 273 5.70 -11.10 4.02
CA PHE A 273 4.78 -10.08 4.51
C PHE A 273 3.36 -10.41 4.05
N GLY A 274 2.44 -10.63 4.99
CA GLY A 274 1.07 -11.00 4.69
C GLY A 274 0.06 -10.36 5.62
N VAL A 275 -1.15 -10.93 5.61
CA VAL A 275 -2.32 -10.42 6.35
C VAL A 275 -2.05 -10.31 7.85
N SER A 276 -1.37 -11.30 8.46
CA SER A 276 -1.08 -11.29 9.89
C SER A 276 -0.19 -10.11 10.30
N GLN A 277 0.89 -9.86 9.56
CA GLN A 277 1.81 -8.76 9.86
C GLN A 277 1.15 -7.40 9.59
N ALA A 278 0.38 -7.28 8.50
CA ALA A 278 -0.38 -6.07 8.23
C ALA A 278 -1.40 -5.77 9.35
N ALA A 279 -2.11 -6.79 9.85
CA ALA A 279 -3.06 -6.64 10.96
C ALA A 279 -2.38 -6.17 12.25
N GLU A 280 -1.23 -6.75 12.58
CA GLU A 280 -0.43 -6.39 13.75
C GLU A 280 0.09 -4.95 13.68
N ILE A 281 0.62 -4.55 12.52
CA ILE A 281 1.10 -3.17 12.28
C ILE A 281 -0.06 -2.18 12.45
N LEU A 282 -1.21 -2.44 11.80
CA LEU A 282 -2.38 -1.57 11.90
C LEU A 282 -2.90 -1.48 13.34
N ALA A 283 -2.97 -2.60 14.07
CA ALA A 283 -3.38 -2.61 15.46
C ALA A 283 -2.42 -1.81 16.36
N SER A 284 -1.11 -1.97 16.14
CA SER A 284 -0.07 -1.25 16.88
C SER A 284 -0.18 0.25 16.66
N LEU A 285 -0.35 0.72 15.42
CA LEU A 285 -0.49 2.15 15.13
C LEU A 285 -1.78 2.73 15.73
N LYS A 286 -2.88 1.97 15.74
CA LYS A 286 -4.12 2.38 16.42
C LYS A 286 -3.89 2.53 17.93
N ALA A 287 -3.19 1.59 18.56
CA ALA A 287 -2.85 1.63 19.99
C ALA A 287 -1.91 2.81 20.33
N GLU A 288 -1.00 3.16 19.42
CA GLU A 288 -0.09 4.30 19.53
C GLU A 288 -0.79 5.65 19.28
N GLY A 289 -2.10 5.65 19.06
CA GLY A 289 -2.90 6.85 18.89
C GLY A 289 -2.62 7.57 17.58
N TYR A 290 -2.41 6.84 16.47
CA TYR A 290 -2.49 7.44 15.14
C TYR A 290 -3.95 7.66 14.77
N GLN A 291 -4.30 8.89 14.36
CA GLN A 291 -5.67 9.26 13.99
C GLN A 291 -5.99 8.88 12.54
N TYR A 292 -5.01 8.95 11.66
CA TYR A 292 -5.16 8.56 10.26
C TYR A 292 -4.02 7.62 9.86
N ILE A 293 -4.38 6.50 9.25
CA ILE A 293 -3.44 5.52 8.74
C ILE A 293 -3.74 5.34 7.25
N PHE A 294 -2.89 5.89 6.41
CA PHE A 294 -2.90 5.69 4.98
C PHE A 294 -2.17 4.40 4.66
N VAL A 295 -2.74 3.59 3.78
CA VAL A 295 -2.09 2.37 3.29
C VAL A 295 -2.03 2.44 1.76
N ASP A 296 -0.82 2.53 1.23
CA ASP A 296 -0.55 2.39 -0.20
C ASP A 296 -0.45 0.91 -0.54
N VAL A 297 -1.12 0.49 -1.61
CA VAL A 297 -1.27 -0.93 -1.96
C VAL A 297 -1.06 -1.14 -3.45
N GLY A 298 -0.65 -2.35 -3.84
CA GLY A 298 -0.57 -2.78 -5.24
C GLY A 298 -1.94 -2.81 -5.95
N PRO A 299 -1.97 -2.86 -7.29
CA PRO A 299 -3.22 -2.81 -8.07
C PRO A 299 -3.95 -4.16 -8.10
N ALA A 300 -3.25 -5.26 -7.78
CA ALA A 300 -3.82 -6.60 -7.75
C ALA A 300 -4.56 -6.87 -6.43
N LEU A 301 -5.76 -7.45 -6.53
CA LEU A 301 -6.56 -7.87 -5.37
C LEU A 301 -6.02 -9.19 -4.77
N THR A 302 -4.82 -9.13 -4.21
CA THR A 302 -4.24 -10.24 -3.42
C THR A 302 -4.93 -10.34 -2.05
N ASP A 303 -4.64 -11.39 -1.27
CA ASP A 303 -5.18 -11.53 0.09
C ASP A 303 -4.81 -10.34 0.98
N LEU A 304 -3.56 -9.87 0.88
CA LEU A 304 -3.08 -8.69 1.61
C LEU A 304 -3.85 -7.43 1.21
N VAL A 305 -3.97 -7.15 -0.08
CA VAL A 305 -4.68 -5.95 -0.57
C VAL A 305 -6.17 -6.03 -0.19
N THR A 306 -6.79 -7.19 -0.33
CA THR A 306 -8.19 -7.41 0.05
C THR A 306 -8.41 -7.17 1.55
N PHE A 307 -7.51 -7.68 2.41
CA PHE A 307 -7.55 -7.43 3.85
C PHE A 307 -7.42 -5.94 4.19
N VAL A 308 -6.49 -5.24 3.54
CA VAL A 308 -6.29 -3.80 3.75
C VAL A 308 -7.56 -3.02 3.35
N LEU A 309 -8.12 -3.30 2.18
CA LEU A 309 -9.35 -2.65 1.71
C LEU A 309 -10.57 -2.99 2.59
N GLN A 310 -10.64 -4.21 3.13
CA GLN A 310 -11.66 -4.58 4.11
C GLN A 310 -11.51 -3.81 5.43
N THR A 311 -10.28 -3.51 5.83
CA THR A 311 -9.97 -2.74 7.05
C THR A 311 -10.13 -1.23 6.86
N ALA A 312 -10.04 -0.73 5.63
CA ALA A 312 -10.20 0.68 5.30
C ALA A 312 -11.61 1.19 5.66
N ASP A 313 -11.68 2.41 6.19
CA ASP A 313 -12.93 3.15 6.39
C ASP A 313 -13.36 3.84 5.09
N HIS A 314 -12.38 4.30 4.31
CA HIS A 314 -12.58 4.97 3.02
C HIS A 314 -11.63 4.43 1.97
N ILE A 315 -12.18 4.06 0.82
CA ILE A 315 -11.43 3.60 -0.35
C ILE A 315 -11.65 4.61 -1.47
N TYR A 316 -10.63 5.43 -1.74
CA TYR A 316 -10.62 6.38 -2.85
C TYR A 316 -10.22 5.64 -4.13
N TYR A 317 -11.22 5.29 -4.94
CA TYR A 317 -11.04 4.66 -6.23
C TYR A 317 -10.63 5.70 -7.28
N ILE A 318 -9.45 5.51 -7.87
CA ILE A 318 -8.84 6.47 -8.78
C ILE A 318 -9.18 6.11 -10.23
N VAL A 319 -9.76 7.06 -10.94
CA VAL A 319 -10.07 6.97 -12.38
C VAL A 319 -9.30 8.07 -13.12
N THR A 320 -8.87 7.78 -14.35
CA THR A 320 -8.30 8.79 -15.26
C THR A 320 -9.26 9.03 -16.43
N PRO A 321 -9.28 10.23 -17.04
CA PRO A 321 -10.17 10.55 -18.16
C PRO A 321 -9.71 9.88 -19.48
N THR A 322 -9.77 8.55 -19.50
CA THR A 322 -9.51 7.70 -20.67
C THR A 322 -10.53 6.56 -20.71
N ALA A 323 -10.95 6.15 -21.91
CA ALA A 323 -11.94 5.08 -22.07
C ALA A 323 -11.53 3.77 -21.38
N GLY A 324 -10.25 3.38 -21.49
CA GLY A 324 -9.73 2.19 -20.82
C GLY A 324 -9.82 2.30 -19.29
N SER A 325 -9.56 3.48 -18.72
CA SER A 325 -9.67 3.67 -17.27
C SER A 325 -11.12 3.66 -16.78
N ILE A 326 -12.09 4.06 -17.61
CA ILE A 326 -13.53 3.94 -17.29
C ILE A 326 -13.93 2.47 -17.32
N GLN A 327 -13.48 1.70 -18.31
CA GLN A 327 -13.73 0.25 -18.34
C GLN A 327 -13.12 -0.46 -17.12
N ASP A 328 -11.91 -0.07 -16.72
CA ASP A 328 -11.25 -0.58 -15.53
C ASP A 328 -11.96 -0.15 -14.23
N LEU A 329 -12.56 1.04 -14.20
CA LEU A 329 -13.42 1.49 -13.10
C LEU A 329 -14.60 0.54 -12.91
N TYR A 330 -15.38 0.24 -13.96
CA TYR A 330 -16.51 -0.69 -13.85
C TYR A 330 -16.09 -2.07 -13.31
N ARG A 331 -15.03 -2.65 -13.89
CA ARG A 331 -14.51 -3.96 -13.47
C ARG A 331 -14.03 -3.97 -12.02
N GLY A 332 -13.27 -2.95 -11.63
CA GLY A 332 -12.73 -2.87 -10.27
C GLY A 332 -13.82 -2.62 -9.23
N VAL A 333 -14.77 -1.74 -9.53
CA VAL A 333 -15.91 -1.47 -8.63
C VAL A 333 -16.80 -2.69 -8.50
N GLU A 334 -17.06 -3.42 -9.59
CA GLU A 334 -17.80 -4.69 -9.55
C GLU A 334 -17.10 -5.70 -8.63
N ALA A 335 -15.78 -5.88 -8.79
CA ALA A 335 -14.99 -6.78 -7.95
C ALA A 335 -15.06 -6.40 -6.47
N LEU A 336 -14.91 -5.10 -6.13
CA LEU A 336 -14.98 -4.60 -4.76
C LEU A 336 -16.40 -4.74 -4.17
N ARG A 337 -17.45 -4.56 -4.98
CA ARG A 337 -18.85 -4.77 -4.54
C ARG A 337 -19.14 -6.22 -4.22
N ARG A 338 -18.61 -7.17 -5.00
CA ARG A 338 -18.80 -8.61 -4.74
C ARG A 338 -18.25 -9.04 -3.39
N VAL A 339 -17.25 -8.34 -2.86
CA VAL A 339 -16.69 -8.57 -1.50
C VAL A 339 -17.23 -7.60 -0.44
N GLY A 340 -18.33 -6.89 -0.74
CA GLY A 340 -19.05 -6.04 0.22
C GLY A 340 -18.44 -4.66 0.48
N LEU A 341 -17.47 -4.22 -0.33
CA LEU A 341 -16.76 -2.94 -0.12
C LEU A 341 -17.41 -1.74 -0.82
N GLY A 342 -18.52 -1.97 -1.55
CA GLY A 342 -19.26 -0.93 -2.26
C GLY A 342 -19.56 0.34 -1.45
N PRO A 343 -20.07 0.24 -0.20
CA PRO A 343 -20.38 1.41 0.63
C PRO A 343 -19.17 2.25 1.05
N LYS A 344 -17.95 1.70 0.95
CA LYS A 344 -16.71 2.37 1.33
C LYS A 344 -16.07 3.14 0.17
N LEU A 345 -16.59 2.98 -1.04
CA LEU A 345 -16.02 3.57 -2.25
C LEU A 345 -16.31 5.07 -2.34
N ARG A 346 -15.25 5.81 -2.61
CA ARG A 346 -15.17 7.23 -2.94
C ARG A 346 -14.51 7.33 -4.32
N TYR A 347 -14.89 8.27 -5.18
CA TYR A 347 -14.33 8.33 -6.53
C TYR A 347 -13.52 9.61 -6.73
N VAL A 348 -12.31 9.48 -7.29
CA VAL A 348 -11.43 10.62 -7.59
C VAL A 348 -10.99 10.52 -9.03
N VAL A 349 -11.19 11.60 -9.78
CA VAL A 349 -10.65 11.71 -11.14
C VAL A 349 -9.25 12.31 -11.04
N ASN A 350 -8.25 11.62 -11.59
CA ASN A 350 -6.88 12.09 -11.64
C ASN A 350 -6.44 12.38 -13.09
N LYS A 351 -5.45 13.25 -13.25
CA LYS A 351 -4.85 13.63 -14.54
C LYS A 351 -5.85 14.29 -15.49
N VAL A 352 -6.71 15.17 -14.97
CA VAL A 352 -7.67 15.94 -15.77
C VAL A 352 -6.93 16.97 -16.63
N ARG A 353 -6.95 16.77 -17.95
CA ARG A 353 -6.41 17.73 -18.93
C ARG A 353 -7.48 18.63 -19.53
N ARG A 354 -8.70 18.11 -19.62
CA ARG A 354 -9.88 18.76 -20.15
C ARG A 354 -11.08 18.22 -19.37
N PRO A 355 -12.13 19.03 -19.17
CA PRO A 355 -13.38 18.55 -18.58
C PRO A 355 -13.88 17.33 -19.36
N MET A 356 -14.18 16.26 -18.65
CA MET A 356 -14.82 15.05 -19.17
C MET A 356 -16.05 14.80 -18.32
N ASP A 357 -17.16 14.43 -18.97
CA ASP A 357 -18.37 14.11 -18.23
C ASP A 357 -18.27 12.71 -17.62
N PHE A 358 -18.38 12.64 -16.29
CA PHE A 358 -18.44 11.40 -15.53
C PHE A 358 -19.87 11.10 -15.02
N SER A 359 -20.88 11.87 -15.43
CA SER A 359 -22.26 11.72 -14.98
C SER A 359 -22.84 10.35 -15.28
N GLU A 360 -22.64 9.82 -16.48
CA GLU A 360 -23.09 8.48 -16.89
C GLU A 360 -22.39 7.37 -16.08
N PRO A 361 -21.03 7.29 -16.02
CA PRO A 361 -20.35 6.32 -15.16
C PRO A 361 -20.76 6.41 -13.68
N MET A 362 -20.93 7.62 -13.15
CA MET A 362 -21.35 7.81 -11.77
C MET A 362 -22.82 7.45 -11.55
N GLY A 363 -23.68 7.65 -12.54
CA GLY A 363 -25.08 7.21 -12.52
C GLY A 363 -25.21 5.69 -12.47
N ASP A 364 -24.48 4.99 -13.34
CA ASP A 364 -24.46 3.52 -13.38
C ASP A 364 -23.91 2.92 -12.09
N LEU A 365 -22.86 3.53 -11.56
CA LEU A 365 -22.25 3.08 -10.33
C LEU A 365 -23.02 3.57 -9.10
N GLY A 366 -23.93 4.54 -9.18
CA GLY A 366 -24.54 5.16 -8.00
C GLY A 366 -23.49 5.83 -7.09
N GLY A 367 -22.48 6.45 -7.70
CA GLY A 367 -21.38 7.15 -7.05
C GLY A 367 -21.41 8.66 -7.29
N CYS A 368 -20.45 9.37 -6.70
CA CYS A 368 -20.16 10.76 -7.03
C CYS A 368 -18.65 10.99 -7.00
N ILE A 369 -18.17 11.93 -7.82
CA ILE A 369 -16.78 12.36 -7.80
C ILE A 369 -16.57 13.27 -6.60
N GLU A 370 -15.63 12.88 -5.72
CA GLU A 370 -15.29 13.62 -4.50
C GLU A 370 -14.23 14.70 -4.78
N ALA A 371 -13.36 14.47 -5.77
CA ALA A 371 -12.35 15.42 -6.20
C ALA A 371 -11.88 15.16 -7.63
N GLU A 372 -11.45 16.23 -8.31
CA GLU A 372 -10.78 16.18 -9.60
C GLU A 372 -9.38 16.77 -9.48
N ILE A 373 -8.36 15.99 -9.83
CA ILE A 373 -6.96 16.40 -9.79
C ILE A 373 -6.49 16.72 -11.21
N PRO A 374 -6.04 17.95 -11.49
CA PRO A 374 -5.57 18.33 -12.81
C PRO A 374 -4.31 17.54 -13.19
N TYR A 375 -4.09 17.36 -14.50
CA TYR A 375 -2.79 16.95 -14.98
C TYR A 375 -1.81 18.11 -14.85
N ASP A 376 -0.75 17.91 -14.07
CA ASP A 376 0.28 18.92 -13.82
C ASP A 376 1.65 18.26 -13.77
N GLN A 377 2.62 18.84 -14.48
CA GLN A 377 4.03 18.42 -14.47
C GLN A 377 4.72 18.65 -13.11
N ALA A 378 4.07 19.42 -12.22
CA ALA A 378 4.50 19.60 -10.86
C ALA A 378 4.60 18.26 -10.10
N PHE A 379 3.79 17.25 -10.42
CA PHE A 379 3.86 15.94 -9.76
C PHE A 379 5.15 15.18 -10.08
N GLU A 380 5.57 15.17 -11.35
CA GLU A 380 6.83 14.56 -11.79
C GLU A 380 8.04 15.36 -11.26
N THR A 381 7.95 16.69 -11.28
CA THR A 381 9.02 17.57 -10.76
C THR A 381 9.20 17.38 -9.25
N ALA A 382 8.10 17.30 -8.50
CA ALA A 382 8.06 17.03 -7.07
C ALA A 382 8.69 15.67 -6.72
N GLU A 383 8.34 14.63 -7.46
CA GLU A 383 8.89 13.28 -7.25
C GLU A 383 10.41 13.24 -7.49
N ASN A 384 10.89 13.87 -8.57
CA ASN A 384 12.32 13.97 -8.86
C ASN A 384 13.10 14.81 -7.84
N ARG A 385 12.42 15.71 -7.12
CA ARG A 385 12.99 16.51 -6.04
C ARG A 385 12.80 15.90 -4.66
N HIS A 386 12.08 14.78 -4.56
CA HIS A 386 11.74 14.13 -3.30
C HIS A 386 10.91 15.03 -2.36
N GLU A 387 10.08 15.90 -2.92
CA GLU A 387 9.31 16.92 -2.19
C GLU A 387 7.83 16.87 -2.58
N PRO A 388 6.90 16.58 -1.65
CA PRO A 388 5.46 16.57 -1.96
C PRO A 388 4.94 17.92 -2.47
N CYS A 389 4.29 17.91 -3.63
CA CYS A 389 3.82 19.15 -4.27
C CYS A 389 2.70 19.84 -3.48
N GLY A 390 1.90 19.10 -2.71
CA GLY A 390 0.81 19.65 -1.90
C GLY A 390 1.29 20.61 -0.80
N LEU A 391 2.55 20.48 -0.37
CA LEU A 391 3.16 21.34 0.65
C LEU A 391 3.69 22.68 0.09
N SER A 392 3.88 22.78 -1.23
CA SER A 392 4.38 24.00 -1.89
C SER A 392 3.39 25.18 -1.79
N THR A 393 3.83 26.40 -2.10
CA THR A 393 2.94 27.58 -2.04
C THR A 393 2.21 27.82 -3.36
N SER A 394 0.88 27.70 -3.29
CA SER A 394 -0.15 28.15 -4.25
C SER A 394 -0.19 27.44 -5.61
N GLY A 395 -1.40 27.22 -6.11
CA GLY A 395 -1.64 26.63 -7.43
C GLY A 395 -2.98 25.91 -7.51
N GLU A 396 -3.41 25.58 -8.72
CA GLU A 396 -4.61 24.79 -8.97
C GLU A 396 -4.45 23.36 -8.43
N THR A 397 -3.31 22.74 -8.69
CA THR A 397 -2.96 21.41 -8.18
C THR A 397 -2.97 21.34 -6.66
N GLN A 398 -2.39 22.35 -5.98
CA GLN A 398 -2.45 22.40 -4.52
C GLN A 398 -3.89 22.52 -4.03
N ARG A 399 -4.71 23.37 -4.66
CA ARG A 399 -6.12 23.54 -4.28
C ARG A 399 -6.89 22.23 -4.42
N ALA A 400 -6.72 21.54 -5.55
CA ALA A 400 -7.34 20.24 -5.81
C ALA A 400 -6.90 19.17 -4.79
N LEU A 401 -5.62 19.15 -4.41
CA LEU A 401 -5.11 18.26 -3.36
C LEU A 401 -5.67 18.61 -1.97
N LEU A 402 -5.85 19.90 -1.66
CA LEU A 402 -6.47 20.35 -0.41
C LEU A 402 -7.96 20.01 -0.37
N GLU A 403 -8.67 20.12 -1.48
CA GLU A 403 -10.07 19.70 -1.61
C GLU A 403 -10.19 18.19 -1.39
N LEU A 404 -9.36 17.38 -2.06
CA LEU A 404 -9.27 15.93 -1.81
C LEU A 404 -8.96 15.64 -0.34
N ALA A 405 -7.96 16.30 0.24
CA ALA A 405 -7.61 16.13 1.64
C ALA A 405 -8.76 16.50 2.59
N ALA A 406 -9.56 17.50 2.25
CA ALA A 406 -10.74 17.90 3.01
C ALA A 406 -11.90 16.90 2.92
N THR A 407 -12.00 16.10 1.85
CA THR A 407 -12.97 14.98 1.80
C THR A 407 -12.61 13.89 2.82
N ILE A 408 -11.33 13.72 3.13
CA ILE A 408 -10.81 12.77 4.13
C ILE A 408 -10.91 13.36 5.55
N TYR A 409 -10.48 14.61 5.71
CA TYR A 409 -10.44 15.32 6.97
C TYR A 409 -11.05 16.73 6.80
N PRO A 410 -12.38 16.86 7.00
CA PRO A 410 -13.12 18.09 6.70
C PRO A 410 -12.67 19.36 7.44
N ALA A 411 -11.86 19.24 8.49
CA ALA A 411 -11.35 20.43 9.18
C ALA A 411 -10.36 21.24 8.31
N LEU A 412 -9.81 20.65 7.25
CA LEU A 412 -8.92 21.35 6.32
C LEU A 412 -9.66 22.37 5.43
N SER A 413 -10.97 22.22 5.23
CA SER A 413 -11.79 23.17 4.46
C SER A 413 -12.41 24.28 5.31
N LEU A 414 -12.34 24.19 6.64
CA LEU A 414 -12.86 25.23 7.52
C LEU A 414 -11.94 26.46 7.45
N PRO A 415 -12.48 27.67 7.17
CA PRO A 415 -11.72 28.90 7.34
C PRO A 415 -11.18 28.97 8.77
N ALA A 416 -9.91 29.31 8.93
CA ALA A 416 -9.31 29.54 10.25
C ALA A 416 -9.97 30.73 10.99
N ASP A 417 -10.76 31.54 10.30
CA ASP A 417 -11.51 32.66 10.85
C ASP A 417 -12.93 32.26 11.28
N GLY A 418 -13.17 32.27 12.59
CA GLY A 418 -14.54 32.40 13.13
C GLY A 418 -14.84 31.56 14.37
N ALA A 419 -14.17 31.85 15.49
CA ALA A 419 -14.85 31.72 16.77
C ALA A 419 -16.11 32.62 16.73
N GLY A 420 -17.29 32.01 16.59
CA GLY A 420 -18.57 32.73 16.69
C GLY A 420 -19.39 32.80 15.40
N ARG A 421 -19.85 31.66 14.89
CA ARG A 421 -21.22 31.52 14.37
C ARG A 421 -21.56 30.03 14.28
N LEU A 422 -22.33 29.55 15.25
CA LEU A 422 -23.03 28.28 15.17
C LEU A 422 -23.93 28.28 13.94
N ARG A 423 -23.43 27.78 12.80
CA ARG A 423 -24.30 27.27 11.75
C ARG A 423 -24.84 25.93 12.25
N ARG A 424 -26.03 25.97 12.84
CA ARG A 424 -26.83 24.79 13.15
C ARG A 424 -26.92 23.93 11.89
N PHE A 425 -26.36 22.74 11.94
CA PHE A 425 -26.58 21.69 10.96
C PHE A 425 -28.09 21.41 10.89
N ALA A 426 -28.73 21.75 9.77
CA ALA A 426 -30.09 21.35 9.47
C ALA A 426 -30.06 19.91 8.94
N TRP A 427 -29.95 18.96 9.86
CA TRP A 427 -30.25 17.55 9.63
C TRP A 427 -31.65 17.30 10.15
N PHE A 428 -32.69 17.33 9.30
CA PHE A 428 -33.93 16.60 9.53
C PHE A 428 -34.65 16.29 8.21
N GLY A 429 -34.72 14.98 7.94
CA GLY A 429 -35.83 14.21 7.37
C GLY A 429 -36.73 14.87 6.33
N ARG A 430 -36.58 14.45 5.08
CA ARG A 430 -37.73 14.34 4.18
C ARG A 430 -38.22 12.90 4.18
N SER A 431 -39.43 12.70 4.71
CA SER A 431 -40.31 11.60 4.33
C SER A 431 -41.69 12.19 4.03
N PRO A 432 -42.47 11.57 3.13
CA PRO A 432 -43.38 12.25 2.22
C PRO A 432 -44.77 12.44 2.83
N ARG A 433 -45.54 13.40 2.32
CA ARG A 433 -46.99 13.36 2.44
C ARG A 433 -47.65 13.48 1.07
N VAL A 434 -48.40 12.40 0.82
CA VAL A 434 -49.52 12.27 -0.09
C VAL A 434 -50.59 13.30 0.26
N SER A 435 -51.13 13.98 -0.75
CA SER A 435 -52.53 14.39 -0.85
C SER A 435 -52.85 14.65 -2.31
#